data_AF-A0A942LP06-F1
#
_entry.id   AF-A0A942LP06-F1
#
_cell.length_a   1.000
_cell.length_b   1.000
_cell.length_c   1.000
_cell.angle_alpha   90.00
_cell.angle_beta   90.00
_cell.angle_gamma   90.00
#
_symmetry.space_group_name_H-M   'P 1'
#
loop_
_entity.id
_entity.type
_entity.pdbx_description
1 polymer ?
#
loop_
_entity_poly.entity_id
_entity_poly.type
_entity_poly.pdbx_seq_one_letter_code
_entity_poly.pdbx_strand_id
1 'polypeptide(L)'
;MSWAKVVMGFVALIVVASCVESLQTKPQPRQFDENSAMAMCMRAIQLASKDPERVQIPWVDPRMGGDDFHFAWGHSTRMLRMRNGLGLEVAASGSCTVSRARKTVTSLTIDGQRLL
;
A
#
# COMPACT_ATOMS: atom_id res chain seq x y z
N MET A 1 73.45 18.69 -8.35
CA MET A 1 73.13 17.48 -7.54
C MET A 1 72.76 17.95 -6.14
N SER A 2 71.59 17.74 -5.55
CA SER A 2 70.46 16.88 -5.87
C SER A 2 69.21 17.48 -5.22
N TRP A 3 68.23 17.91 -6.04
CA TRP A 3 66.90 18.35 -5.60
C TRP A 3 65.96 17.17 -5.29
N ALA A 4 66.52 15.97 -5.10
CA ALA A 4 65.78 14.71 -5.10
C ALA A 4 65.15 14.33 -3.75
N LYS A 5 65.32 15.13 -2.69
CA LYS A 5 64.83 14.77 -1.34
C LYS A 5 63.57 15.50 -0.89
N VAL A 6 63.12 16.53 -1.59
CA VAL A 6 61.94 17.31 -1.15
C VAL A 6 60.62 16.80 -1.74
N VAL A 7 60.65 16.09 -2.87
CA VAL A 7 59.41 15.72 -3.59
C VAL A 7 58.82 14.39 -3.10
N MET A 8 59.56 13.59 -2.35
CA MET A 8 59.13 12.25 -1.94
C MET A 8 58.48 12.21 -0.54
N GLY A 9 57.80 13.29 -0.14
CA GLY A 9 57.14 13.40 1.18
C GLY A 9 55.64 13.65 1.15
N PHE A 10 55.05 13.99 0.00
CA PHE A 10 53.66 14.46 -0.08
C PHE A 10 52.70 13.56 -0.87
N VAL A 11 53.17 12.46 -1.46
CA VAL A 11 52.31 11.59 -2.29
C VAL A 11 51.73 10.40 -1.52
N ALA A 12 52.24 10.09 -0.32
CA ALA A 12 51.79 8.92 0.46
C ALA A 12 50.58 9.19 1.38
N LEU A 13 49.89 10.33 1.25
CA LEU A 13 48.75 10.69 2.12
C LEU A 13 47.47 11.06 1.35
N ILE A 14 47.35 10.63 0.07
CA ILE A 14 46.14 10.82 -0.75
C ILE A 14 45.70 9.49 -1.38
N VAL A 15 45.78 8.38 -0.64
CA VAL A 15 45.21 7.08 -1.09
C VAL A 15 44.42 6.40 0.04
N VAL A 16 43.80 7.19 0.93
CA VAL A 16 42.90 6.63 1.96
C VAL A 16 41.58 7.40 2.10
N ALA A 17 41.20 8.21 1.11
CA ALA A 17 40.00 9.04 1.18
C ALA A 17 38.98 8.82 0.05
N SER A 18 39.06 7.69 -0.67
CA SER A 18 38.11 7.39 -1.77
C SER A 18 37.29 6.12 -1.56
N CYS A 19 37.04 5.75 -0.31
CA CYS A 19 35.96 4.83 0.04
C CYS A 19 35.02 5.51 1.04
N VAL A 20 34.59 6.74 0.75
CA VAL A 20 33.28 7.18 1.20
C VAL A 20 32.29 6.53 0.23
N GLU A 21 32.10 5.22 0.38
CA GLU A 21 30.90 4.56 -0.11
C GLU A 21 29.75 5.28 0.57
N SER A 22 29.14 6.18 -0.18
CA SER A 22 27.83 6.72 0.12
C SER A 22 26.95 5.51 0.43
N LEU A 23 26.61 5.34 1.71
CA LEU A 23 25.65 4.36 2.21
C LEU A 23 24.30 4.70 1.58
N GLN A 24 24.15 4.40 0.29
CA GLN A 24 22.87 4.29 -0.36
C GLN A 24 22.20 3.09 0.30
N THR A 25 21.49 3.35 1.39
CA THR A 25 20.45 2.46 1.89
C THR A 25 19.57 2.12 0.69
N LYS A 26 19.80 0.94 0.10
CA LYS A 26 18.88 0.36 -0.90
C LYS A 26 17.48 0.51 -0.30
N PRO A 27 16.53 1.15 -1.01
CA PRO A 27 15.16 1.21 -0.53
C PRO A 27 14.70 -0.22 -0.29
N GLN A 28 14.45 -0.60 0.96
CA GLN A 28 13.87 -1.91 1.22
C GLN A 28 12.52 -1.97 0.51
N PRO A 29 12.17 -3.11 -0.12
CA PRO A 29 10.87 -3.26 -0.73
C PRO A 29 9.79 -2.98 0.33
N ARG A 30 8.90 -2.02 0.05
CA ARG A 30 7.80 -1.67 0.97
C ARG A 30 7.01 -2.95 1.25
N GLN A 31 6.91 -3.30 2.54
CA GLN A 31 6.08 -4.43 2.96
C GLN A 31 4.61 -4.12 2.62
N PHE A 32 3.86 -5.15 2.25
CA PHE A 32 2.43 -4.99 1.97
C PHE A 32 1.70 -4.73 3.28
N ASP A 33 1.11 -3.54 3.38
CA ASP A 33 0.54 -2.99 4.60
C ASP A 33 -0.99 -2.81 4.50
N GLU A 34 -1.58 -2.37 5.61
CA GLU A 34 -3.02 -2.14 5.72
C GLU A 34 -3.53 -1.10 4.72
N ASN A 35 -2.75 -0.05 4.47
CA ASN A 35 -3.09 0.99 3.49
C ASN A 35 -3.17 0.41 2.08
N SER A 36 -2.20 -0.43 1.71
CA SER A 36 -2.19 -1.11 0.43
C SER A 36 -3.39 -2.05 0.30
N ALA A 37 -3.70 -2.81 1.35
CA ALA A 37 -4.85 -3.70 1.38
C ALA A 37 -6.19 -2.94 1.27
N MET A 38 -6.36 -1.85 2.01
CA MET A 38 -7.54 -1.00 1.91
C MET A 38 -7.69 -0.41 0.51
N ALA A 39 -6.61 0.10 -0.09
CA ALA A 39 -6.64 0.66 -1.44
C ALA A 39 -7.09 -0.39 -2.48
N MET A 40 -6.69 -1.66 -2.31
CA MET A 40 -7.17 -2.75 -3.15
C MET A 40 -8.67 -2.99 -2.99
N CYS A 41 -9.18 -3.00 -1.75
CA CYS A 41 -10.61 -3.12 -1.51
C CYS A 41 -11.40 -1.94 -2.07
N MET A 42 -10.93 -0.72 -1.86
CA MET A 42 -11.56 0.48 -2.40
C MET A 42 -11.68 0.40 -3.92
N ARG A 43 -10.61 0.02 -4.61
CA ARG A 43 -10.61 -0.17 -6.05
C ARG A 43 -11.56 -1.27 -6.49
N ALA A 44 -11.61 -2.39 -5.78
CA ALA A 44 -12.51 -3.50 -6.11
C ALA A 44 -13.99 -3.12 -5.95
N ILE A 45 -14.34 -2.39 -4.89
CA ILE A 45 -15.70 -1.86 -4.67
C ILE A 45 -16.07 -0.81 -5.72
N GLN A 46 -15.14 0.08 -6.09
CA GLN A 46 -15.37 1.05 -7.16
C GLN A 46 -15.66 0.36 -8.49
N LEU A 47 -14.89 -0.67 -8.85
CA LEU A 47 -15.11 -1.46 -10.07
C LEU A 47 -16.42 -2.25 -10.05
N ALA A 48 -16.88 -2.66 -8.87
CA ALA A 48 -18.17 -3.32 -8.70
C ALA A 48 -19.37 -2.37 -8.75
N SER A 49 -19.15 -1.06 -8.56
CA SER A 49 -20.20 -0.05 -8.58
C SER A 49 -20.66 0.31 -9.99
N LYS A 50 -21.93 0.66 -10.11
CA LYS A 50 -22.49 1.23 -11.35
C LYS A 50 -22.00 2.65 -11.65
N ASP A 51 -21.59 3.39 -10.62
CA ASP A 51 -21.09 4.77 -10.71
C ASP A 51 -19.81 4.90 -9.85
N PRO A 52 -18.64 4.48 -10.35
CA PRO A 52 -17.41 4.37 -9.56
C PRO A 52 -16.93 5.69 -8.95
N GLU A 53 -17.16 6.81 -9.64
CA GLU A 53 -16.70 8.15 -9.23
C GLU A 53 -17.50 8.71 -8.05
N ARG A 54 -18.72 8.21 -7.85
CA ARG A 54 -19.61 8.67 -6.77
C ARG A 54 -19.68 7.72 -5.58
N VAL A 55 -18.95 6.62 -5.61
CA VAL A 55 -18.88 5.72 -4.45
C VAL A 55 -18.07 6.37 -3.35
N GLN A 56 -18.64 6.42 -2.15
CA GLN A 56 -17.91 6.83 -0.96
C GLN A 56 -17.62 5.59 -0.10
N ILE A 57 -16.33 5.34 0.10
CA ILE A 57 -15.82 4.20 0.87
C ILE A 57 -15.13 4.77 2.10
N PRO A 58 -15.80 4.80 3.27
CA PRO A 58 -15.19 5.31 4.47
C PRO A 58 -14.07 4.36 4.92
N TRP A 59 -13.03 4.94 5.52
CA TRP A 59 -12.00 4.15 6.17
C TRP A 59 -12.59 3.33 7.31
N VAL A 60 -12.20 2.07 7.42
CA VAL A 60 -12.50 1.17 8.54
C VAL A 60 -11.24 0.40 8.91
N ASP A 61 -11.04 0.16 10.19
CA ASP A 61 -9.87 -0.58 10.64
C ASP A 61 -10.00 -2.06 10.24
N PRO A 62 -8.93 -2.68 9.71
CA PRO A 62 -8.98 -4.08 9.34
C PRO A 62 -9.06 -4.96 10.59
N ARG A 63 -9.82 -6.05 10.49
CA ARG A 63 -9.65 -7.20 11.36
C ARG A 63 -8.60 -8.12 10.74
N MET A 64 -7.60 -8.48 11.53
CA MET A 64 -6.58 -9.44 11.12
C MET A 64 -7.10 -10.87 11.32
N GLY A 65 -7.04 -11.69 10.27
CA GLY A 65 -7.37 -13.10 10.32
C GLY A 65 -6.25 -13.92 9.69
N GLY A 66 -5.32 -14.43 10.50
CA GLY A 66 -4.09 -15.03 9.99
C GLY A 66 -3.29 -14.02 9.15
N ASP A 67 -3.02 -14.36 7.89
CA ASP A 67 -2.32 -13.51 6.92
C ASP A 67 -3.26 -12.59 6.11
N ASP A 68 -4.55 -12.55 6.43
CA ASP A 68 -5.52 -11.78 5.66
C ASP A 68 -5.96 -10.52 6.40
N PHE A 69 -6.14 -9.44 5.63
CA PHE A 69 -6.79 -8.21 6.07
C PHE A 69 -8.28 -8.29 5.75
N HIS A 70 -9.14 -8.16 6.74
CA HIS A 70 -10.58 -8.17 6.56
C HIS A 70 -11.19 -6.80 6.89
N PHE A 71 -11.81 -6.17 5.89
CA PHE A 71 -12.50 -4.90 6.02
C PHE A 71 -14.01 -5.13 5.94
N ALA A 72 -14.77 -4.49 6.83
CA ALA A 72 -16.22 -4.62 6.89
C ALA A 72 -16.91 -3.27 7.09
N TRP A 73 -17.85 -2.97 6.19
CA TRP A 73 -18.72 -1.81 6.19
C TRP A 73 -20.13 -2.26 6.56
N GLY A 74 -20.63 -1.79 7.70
CA GLY A 74 -21.93 -2.21 8.21
C GLY A 74 -22.44 -1.26 9.29
N HIS A 75 -23.58 -1.63 9.89
CA HIS A 75 -24.23 -0.84 10.95
C HIS A 75 -23.34 -0.59 12.17
N SER A 76 -22.43 -1.53 12.48
CA SER A 76 -21.50 -1.40 13.61
C SER A 76 -20.21 -0.65 13.25
N THR A 77 -20.00 -0.28 11.99
CA THR A 77 -18.82 0.46 11.53
C THR A 77 -19.28 1.72 10.78
N ARG A 78 -18.91 1.87 9.50
CA ARG A 78 -19.36 2.94 8.62
C ARG A 78 -19.88 2.29 7.34
N MET A 79 -21.09 2.65 6.92
CA MET A 79 -21.72 2.12 5.71
C MET A 79 -21.08 2.72 4.45
N LEU A 80 -21.02 1.95 3.36
CA LEU A 80 -20.68 2.46 2.04
C LEU A 80 -21.80 3.41 1.55
N ARG A 81 -21.46 4.37 0.69
CA ARG A 81 -22.46 5.13 -0.07
C ARG A 81 -22.29 4.83 -1.55
N MET A 82 -23.34 4.29 -2.17
CA MET A 82 -23.30 3.81 -3.55
C MET A 82 -24.56 4.22 -4.28
N ARG A 83 -24.50 4.36 -5.61
CA ARG A 83 -25.67 4.60 -6.44
C ARG A 83 -26.35 3.30 -6.86
N ASN A 84 -27.65 3.22 -6.62
CA ASN A 84 -28.45 2.10 -7.09
C ASN A 84 -28.83 2.24 -8.58
N GLY A 85 -29.61 1.30 -9.12
CA GLY A 85 -30.06 1.32 -10.51
C GLY A 85 -30.96 2.51 -10.90
N LEU A 86 -31.44 3.29 -9.93
CA LEU A 86 -32.25 4.48 -10.15
C LEU A 86 -31.40 5.77 -10.05
N GLY A 87 -30.08 5.65 -9.86
CA GLY A 87 -29.17 6.79 -9.69
C GLY A 87 -29.23 7.45 -8.30
N LEU A 88 -29.95 6.84 -7.35
CA LEU A 88 -30.07 7.33 -5.98
C LEU A 88 -28.88 6.84 -5.14
N GLU A 89 -28.33 7.73 -4.32
CA GLU A 89 -27.31 7.36 -3.34
C GLU A 89 -27.95 6.65 -2.15
N VAL A 90 -27.53 5.41 -1.89
CA VAL A 90 -28.03 4.55 -0.83
C VAL A 90 -26.89 4.07 0.05
N ALA A 91 -27.19 3.80 1.32
CA ALA A 91 -26.26 3.12 2.20
C ALA A 91 -26.19 1.65 1.80
N ALA A 92 -24.98 1.13 1.65
CA ALA A 92 -24.72 -0.27 1.33
C ALA A 92 -23.81 -0.90 2.38
N SER A 93 -24.07 -2.16 2.69
CA SER A 93 -23.16 -2.98 3.49
C SER A 93 -22.12 -3.64 2.58
N GLY A 94 -20.97 -3.98 3.13
CA GLY A 94 -19.96 -4.67 2.34
C GLY A 94 -18.87 -5.29 3.20
N SER A 95 -18.18 -6.26 2.62
CA SER A 95 -16.98 -6.83 3.20
C SER A 95 -15.97 -7.14 2.10
N CYS A 96 -14.68 -6.98 2.43
CA CYS A 96 -13.59 -7.24 1.53
C CYS A 96 -12.44 -7.89 2.29
N THR A 97 -11.89 -8.97 1.74
CA THR A 97 -10.74 -9.67 2.33
C THR A 97 -9.59 -9.63 1.34
N VAL A 98 -8.40 -9.28 1.83
CA VAL A 98 -7.18 -9.19 1.03
C VAL A 98 -6.10 -10.04 1.66
N SER A 99 -5.51 -10.93 0.86
CA SER A 99 -4.43 -11.79 1.32
C SER A 99 -3.11 -11.03 1.31
N ARG A 100 -2.41 -10.97 2.46
CA ARG A 100 -1.09 -10.35 2.57
C ARG A 100 -0.04 -11.12 1.76
N ALA A 101 -0.10 -12.45 1.80
CA ALA A 101 0.84 -13.33 1.10
C ALA A 101 0.71 -13.20 -0.42
N ARG A 102 -0.53 -13.25 -0.93
CA ARG A 102 -0.83 -13.19 -2.38
C ARG A 102 -0.99 -11.78 -2.92
N LYS A 103 -1.12 -10.77 -2.05
CA LYS A 103 -1.39 -9.37 -2.38
C LYS A 103 -2.57 -9.24 -3.35
N THR A 104 -3.66 -9.95 -3.05
CA THR A 104 -4.85 -10.01 -3.90
C THR A 104 -6.11 -10.02 -3.06
N VAL A 105 -7.20 -9.47 -3.61
CA VAL A 105 -8.54 -9.58 -3.02
C VAL A 105 -8.98 -11.04 -3.14
N THR A 106 -9.38 -11.65 -2.03
CA THR A 106 -9.80 -13.07 -1.96
C THR A 106 -11.30 -13.23 -1.76
N SER A 107 -11.97 -12.19 -1.28
CA SER A 107 -13.41 -12.16 -1.09
C SER A 107 -13.91 -10.72 -1.22
N LEU A 108 -15.01 -10.53 -1.93
CA LEU A 108 -15.72 -9.25 -2.00
C LEU A 108 -17.22 -9.50 -1.92
N THR A 109 -17.90 -8.85 -0.99
CA THR A 109 -19.36 -8.91 -0.83
C THR A 109 -19.91 -7.50 -0.70
N ILE A 110 -20.98 -7.17 -1.41
CA ILE A 110 -21.68 -5.89 -1.33
C ILE A 110 -23.19 -6.19 -1.23
N ASP A 111 -23.86 -5.62 -0.23
CA ASP A 111 -25.30 -5.86 0.06
C ASP A 111 -25.69 -7.35 0.08
N GLY A 112 -24.82 -8.17 0.68
CA GLY A 112 -25.02 -9.63 0.78
C GLY A 112 -24.75 -10.41 -0.52
N GLN A 113 -24.44 -9.74 -1.63
CA GLN A 113 -24.05 -10.39 -2.88
C GLN A 113 -22.54 -10.58 -2.95
N ARG A 114 -22.10 -11.83 -3.07
CA ARG A 114 -20.69 -12.18 -3.25
C ARG A 114 -20.28 -12.00 -4.70
N LEU A 115 -19.24 -11.19 -4.93
CA LEU A 115 -18.71 -10.84 -6.25
C LEU A 115 -17.40 -11.58 -6.56
N LEU A 116 -16.68 -12.01 -5.51
CA LEU A 116 -15.45 -12.79 -5.55
C LEU A 116 -15.41 -13.74 -4.36
#